data_AF-A0A1F9LXH4-F1
#
_entry.id   AF-A0A1F9LXH4-F1
#
_cell.length_a   1.000
_cell.length_b   1.000
_cell.length_c   1.000
_cell.angle_alpha   90.00
_cell.angle_beta   90.00
_cell.angle_gamma   90.00
#
_symmetry.space_group_name_H-M   'P 1'
#
loop_
_entity.id
_entity.type
_entity.pdbx_description
1 polymer ?
#
loop_
_entity_poly.entity_id
_entity_poly.type
_entity_poly.pdbx_seq_one_letter_code
_entity_poly.pdbx_strand_id
1 'polypeptide(L)' 'MFCNRVKEFLSQKRVPFTEWDVSTDEKALAELERLGYRTTPVTLIDGEVVVGFDQKQLEELLKRK' A
#
# COMPACT_ATOMS: atom_id res chain seq x y z
N MET A 1 2.80 -12.33 -3.62
CA MET A 1 2.77 -12.88 -2.23
C MET A 1 2.73 -11.78 -1.16
N PHE A 2 3.38 -10.63 -1.34
CA PHE A 2 3.39 -9.55 -0.34
C PHE A 2 2.13 -8.66 -0.33
N CYS A 3 1.42 -8.49 -1.45
CA CYS A 3 0.18 -7.70 -1.49
C CYS A 3 -0.89 -8.23 -0.52
N ASN A 4 -1.05 -9.55 -0.44
CA ASN A 4 -2.03 -10.17 0.48
C ASN A 4 -1.67 -9.92 1.95
N ARG A 5 -0.38 -9.90 2.31
CA ARG A 5 0.06 -9.61 3.68
C ARG A 5 -0.26 -8.18 4.11
N VAL A 6 -0.05 -7.20 3.21
CA VAL A 6 -0.41 -5.80 3.47
C VAL A 6 -1.92 -5.68 3.70
N LYS A 7 -2.74 -6.26 2.82
CA LYS A 7 -4.21 -6.24 2.95
C LYS A 7 -4.66 -6.88 4.25
N GLU A 8 -4.16 -8.07 4.55
CA GLU A 8 -4.52 -8.79 5.78
C GLU A 8 -4.16 -7.98 7.02
N PHE A 9 -2.96 -7.40 7.06
CA PHE A 9 -2.52 -6.54 8.16
C PHE A 9 -3.44 -5.32 8.35
N LEU A 10 -3.77 -4.61 7.26
CA LEU A 10 -4.68 -3.46 7.32
C LEU A 10 -6.10 -3.87 7.75
N SER A 11 -6.61 -4.98 7.22
CA SER A 11 -7.91 -5.53 7.61
C SER A 11 -7.97 -5.94 9.08
N GLN A 12 -6.92 -6.59 9.60
CA GLN A 12 -6.84 -6.97 11.03
C GLN A 12 -6.84 -5.74 11.94
N LYS A 13 -6.18 -4.66 11.52
CA LYS A 13 -6.19 -3.36 12.23
C LYS A 13 -7.48 -2.56 12.01
N ARG A 14 -8.43 -3.09 11.22
CA ARG A 14 -9.68 -2.43 10.80
C ARG A 14 -9.45 -1.06 10.16
N VAL A 15 -8.33 -0.92 9.45
CA VAL A 15 -8.02 0.30 8.69
C VAL A 15 -8.76 0.22 7.37
N PRO A 16 -9.60 1.20 7.01
CA PRO A 16 -10.17 1.26 5.68
C PRO A 16 -9.07 1.55 4.67
N PHE A 17 -9.01 0.79 3.60
CA PHE A 17 -8.07 1.00 2.49
C PHE A 17 -8.76 0.77 1.15
N THR A 18 -8.23 1.40 0.12
CA THR A 18 -8.63 1.16 -1.27
C THR A 18 -7.58 0.31 -1.93
N GLU A 19 -8.01 -0.77 -2.58
CA GLU A 19 -7.14 -1.59 -3.39
C GLU A 19 -7.07 -1.05 -4.82
N TRP A 20 -5.85 -0.88 -5.31
CA TRP A 20 -5.54 -0.59 -6.71
C TRP A 20 -4.72 -1.72 -7.29
N ASP A 21 -5.34 -2.53 -8.15
CA ASP A 21 -4.70 -3.67 -8.78
C ASP A 21 -4.09 -3.28 -10.13
N VAL A 22 -2.77 -3.10 -10.13
CA VAL A 22 -2.01 -2.72 -11.34
C VAL A 22 -2.00 -3.78 -12.44
N SER A 23 -2.46 -5.02 -12.15
CA SER A 23 -2.57 -6.08 -13.15
C SER A 23 -3.85 -5.99 -13.98
N THR A 24 -4.88 -5.30 -13.46
CA THR A 24 -6.19 -5.18 -14.09
C THR A 24 -6.61 -3.72 -14.34
N ASP A 25 -5.98 -2.76 -13.65
CA ASP A 25 -6.26 -1.33 -13.77
C ASP A 25 -5.03 -0.57 -14.30
N GLU A 26 -5.12 -0.11 -15.55
CA GLU A 26 -4.08 0.71 -16.20
C GLU A 26 -3.87 2.05 -15.49
N LYS A 27 -4.88 2.61 -14.83
CA LYS A 27 -4.76 3.85 -14.05
C LYS A 27 -3.98 3.60 -12.76
N ALA A 28 -4.21 2.46 -12.11
CA ALA A 28 -3.42 2.05 -10.96
C ALA A 28 -1.94 1.90 -11.33
N LEU A 29 -1.65 1.31 -12.49
CA LEU A 29 -0.28 1.21 -13.01
C LEU A 29 0.33 2.59 -13.29
N ALA A 30 -0.42 3.47 -13.97
CA ALA A 30 0.04 4.83 -14.26
C ALA A 30 0.34 5.63 -12.98
N GLU A 31 -0.49 5.48 -11.93
CA GLU A 31 -0.26 6.13 -10.65
C GLU A 31 0.97 5.55 -9.92
N LEU A 32 1.17 4.24 -9.98
CA LEU A 32 2.37 3.59 -9.44
C LEU A 32 3.65 4.14 -10.10
N GLU A 33 3.64 4.27 -11.43
CA GLU A 33 4.76 4.86 -12.17
C GLU A 33 4.93 6.35 -11.88
N ARG A 34 3.83 7.11 -11.72
CA ARG A 34 3.86 8.53 -11.32
C ARG A 34 4.49 8.73 -9.95
N LEU A 35 4.26 7.81 -9.02
CA LEU A 35 4.91 7.78 -7.70
C LEU A 35 6.38 7.35 -7.78
N GLY A 36 6.87 6.90 -8.95
CA GLY A 36 8.26 6.52 -9.18
C GLY A 36 8.57 5.06 -8.82
N TYR A 37 7.56 4.24 -8.57
CA TYR A 37 7.74 2.83 -8.21
C TYR A 37 7.40 1.91 -9.38
N ARG A 38 8.08 0.77 -9.43
CA ARG A 38 7.86 -0.30 -10.44
C ARG A 38 7.63 -1.67 -9.80
N THR A 39 7.56 -1.72 -8.47
CA THR A 39 7.43 -2.94 -7.69
C THR A 39 6.21 -2.82 -6.80
N THR A 40 5.55 -3.95 -6.54
CA THR A 40 4.37 -4.04 -5.66
C THR A 40 4.65 -4.97 -4.48
N PRO A 41 3.98 -4.80 -3.34
CA PRO A 41 2.95 -3.77 -3.04
C PRO A 41 3.56 -2.40 -2.75
N VAL A 42 2.80 -1.34 -2.99
CA VAL A 42 3.07 0.02 -2.54
C VAL A 42 1.85 0.51 -1.78
N THR A 43 2.07 1.02 -0.57
CA THR A 43 1.01 1.53 0.32
C THR A 43 1.23 3.02 0.52
N LEU A 44 0.23 3.84 0.19
CA LEU A 44 0.24 5.27 0.44
C LEU A 44 -0.61 5.57 1.68
N ILE A 45 -0.01 6.15 2.71
CA ILE A 45 -0.67 6.53 3.97
C ILE A 45 -0.39 8.01 4.22
N ASP A 46 -1.42 8.85 4.13
CA ASP A 46 -1.34 10.29 4.38
C ASP A 46 -0.18 11.01 3.62
N GLY A 47 0.13 10.55 2.40
CA GLY A 47 1.20 11.10 1.57
C GLY A 47 2.56 10.40 1.72
N GLU A 48 2.71 9.54 2.73
CA GLU A 48 3.91 8.72 2.91
C GLU A 48 3.78 7.38 2.19
N VAL A 49 4.85 6.96 1.51
CA VAL A 49 4.88 5.73 0.72
C VAL A 49 5.68 4.64 1.43
N VAL A 50 5.07 3.46 1.56
CA VAL A 50 5.71 2.23 2.02
C VAL A 50 5.77 1.24 0.87
N VAL A 51 6.99 0.82 0.51
CA VAL A 51 7.21 -0.19 -0.54
C VAL A 51 7.41 -1.55 0.12
N GLY A 52 6.70 -2.57 -0.38
CA GLY A 52 6.72 -3.91 0.17
C GLY A 52 5.84 -4.07 1.42
N PHE A 53 6.21 -5.02 2.28
CA PHE A 53 5.53 -5.26 3.56
C PHE A 53 6.50 -4.94 4.70
N ASP A 54 6.50 -3.69 5.16
CA ASP A 54 7.18 -3.27 6.39
C ASP A 54 6.13 -3.03 7.49
N GLN A 55 5.91 -4.04 8.33
CA GLN A 55 4.94 -3.95 9.41
C GLN A 55 5.25 -2.80 10.37
N LYS A 56 6.53 -2.57 10.68
CA LYS A 56 6.92 -1.53 11.65
C LYS A 56 6.60 -0.15 11.09
N GLN A 57 6.98 0.10 9.84
CA GLN A 57 6.70 1.37 9.18
C GLN A 57 5.19 1.60 9.03
N LEU A 58 4.44 0.58 8.61
CA LEU A 58 2.98 0.67 8.51
C LEU A 58 2.33 0.98 9.86
N GLU A 59 2.75 0.33 10.95
CA GLU A 59 2.23 0.61 12.30
C GLU A 59 2.52 2.04 12.75
N GLU A 60 3.74 2.53 12.53
CA GLU A 60 4.11 3.88 12.93
C GLU A 60 3.34 4.95 12.14
N LEU A 61 3.14 4.74 10.83
CA LEU A 61 2.35 5.66 9.99
C LEU A 61 0.88 5.66 10.39
N LEU A 62 0.31 4.49 10.69
CA LEU A 62 -1.09 4.37 11.11
C LEU A 62 -1.36 4.95 12.51
N LYS A 63 -0.36 4.99 13.39
CA LYS A 63 -0.47 5.59 14.73
C LYS A 63 -0.37 7.12 14.73
N ARG A 64 0.11 7.74 13.64
CA ARG A 64 0.30 9.20 13.55
C ARG A 64 -1.00 9.99 13.36
N LYS A 65 -2.17 9.34 13.48
CA LYS A 65 -3.49 9.97 13.45
C LYS A 65 -4.01 10.35 14.83
#